data_AF-A0A1Q7MSV0-F1
#
_entry.id   AF-A0A1Q7MSV0-F1
#
_cell.length_a   1.000
_cell.length_b   1.000
_cell.length_c   1.000
_cell.angle_alpha   90.00
_cell.angle_beta   90.00
_cell.angle_gamma   90.00
#
_symmetry.space_group_name_H-M   'P 1'
#
loop_
_entity.id
_entity.type
_entity.pdbx_description
1 polymer ?
#
loop_
_entity_poly.entity_id
_entity_poly.type
_entity_poly.pdbx_seq_one_letter_code
_entity_poly.pdbx_strand_id
1 'polypeptide(L)'
;MILSGVLTSTMFYAAIAPEAALQSTFGETLSGPLARIVVRNWGALIGLVGLMMIYGALNPAVRPLVLIVAGASKVIFVALVLSHGGRYLASQAGVAIAIDAVMIALFD
;
A
#
# COMPACT_ATOMS: atom_id res chain seq x y z
N MET A 1 -7.32 12.04 2.25
CA MET A 1 -5.89 12.10 2.62
C MET A 1 -5.65 11.62 4.06
N ILE A 2 -6.27 12.18 5.12
CA ILE A 2 -6.01 11.74 6.51
C ILE A 2 -6.37 10.26 6.74
N LEU A 3 -7.64 9.88 6.54
CA LEU A 3 -8.09 8.51 6.78
C LEU A 3 -7.28 7.49 5.96
N SER A 4 -7.16 7.74 4.65
CA SER A 4 -6.33 6.92 3.75
C SER A 4 -4.88 6.86 4.22
N GLY A 5 -4.30 7.97 4.66
CA GLY A 5 -2.94 8.03 5.16
C GLY A 5 -2.75 7.22 6.44
N VAL A 6 -3.71 7.25 7.36
CA VAL A 6 -3.71 6.40 8.57
C VAL A 6 -3.77 4.92 8.19
N LEU A 7 -4.70 4.53 7.31
CA LEU A 7 -4.83 3.15 6.84
C LEU A 7 -3.56 2.69 6.12
N THR A 8 -3.01 3.50 5.20
CA THR A 8 -1.77 3.18 4.49
C THR A 8 -0.57 3.11 5.43
N SER A 9 -0.53 3.92 6.49
CA SER A 9 0.54 3.88 7.51
C SER A 9 0.59 2.56 8.28
N THR A 10 -0.51 1.79 8.32
CA THR A 10 -0.51 0.46 8.94
C THR A 10 0.49 -0.50 8.30
N MET A 11 0.94 -0.24 7.08
CA MET A 11 1.97 -1.03 6.39
C MET A 11 3.34 -1.01 7.06
N PHE A 12 3.59 -0.11 8.03
CA PHE A 12 4.73 -0.28 8.94
C PHE A 12 4.71 -1.65 9.67
N TYR A 13 3.54 -2.28 9.79
CA TYR A 13 3.42 -3.66 10.25
C TYR A 13 4.28 -4.63 9.44
N ALA A 14 4.33 -4.50 8.11
CA ALA A 14 5.17 -5.35 7.24
C ALA A 14 6.68 -5.12 7.46
N ALA A 15 7.08 -3.96 8.02
CA ALA A 15 8.45 -3.69 8.45
C ALA A 15 8.83 -4.43 9.74
N ILE A 16 7.85 -4.85 10.54
CA ILE A 16 8.05 -5.55 11.81
C ILE A 16 7.84 -7.06 11.63
N ALA A 17 6.75 -7.46 10.98
CA ALA A 17 6.35 -8.85 10.76
C ALA A 17 6.06 -9.12 9.27
N PRO A 18 7.12 -9.21 8.43
CA PRO A 18 6.98 -9.29 6.98
C PRO A 18 6.22 -10.54 6.50
N GLU A 19 6.49 -11.71 7.07
CA GLU A 19 5.83 -12.96 6.66
C GLU A 19 4.34 -12.95 7.01
N ALA A 20 3.98 -12.43 8.19
CA ALA A 20 2.59 -12.31 8.61
C ALA A 20 1.82 -11.28 7.78
N ALA A 21 2.47 -10.17 7.40
CA ALA A 21 1.87 -9.16 6.52
C ALA A 21 1.64 -9.70 5.09
N LEU A 22 2.58 -10.49 4.55
CA LEU A 22 2.37 -11.16 3.26
C LEU A 22 1.25 -12.19 3.36
N GLN A 23 1.24 -13.01 4.42
CA GLN A 23 0.22 -14.04 4.61
C GLN A 23 -1.18 -13.43 4.73
N SER A 24 -1.34 -12.31 5.45
CA SER A 24 -2.63 -11.64 5.58
C SER A 24 -3.06 -10.97 4.27
N THR A 25 -2.12 -10.36 3.53
CA THR A 25 -2.43 -9.60 2.30
C THR A 25 -2.68 -10.51 1.10
N PHE A 26 -1.82 -11.51 0.89
CA PHE A 26 -1.76 -12.33 -0.32
C PHE A 26 -2.16 -13.79 -0.10
N GLY A 27 -2.32 -14.24 1.15
CA GLY A 27 -2.61 -15.64 1.47
C GLY A 27 -1.39 -16.58 1.41
N GLU A 28 -0.21 -16.03 1.15
CA GLU A 28 1.06 -16.75 1.07
C GLU A 28 2.22 -15.88 1.57
N THR A 29 3.39 -16.48 1.77
CA THR A 29 4.57 -15.79 2.30
C THR A 29 5.81 -16.05 1.45
N LEU A 30 6.77 -15.13 1.53
CA LEU A 30 8.11 -15.25 0.95
C LEU A 30 9.11 -15.50 2.09
N SER A 31 9.99 -16.49 1.92
CA SER A 31 10.95 -16.89 2.95
C SER A 31 12.40 -16.58 2.54
N GLY A 32 13.27 -16.53 3.55
CA GLY A 32 14.72 -16.34 3.38
C GLY A 32 15.23 -14.93 3.74
N PRO A 33 16.55 -14.77 3.91
CA PRO A 33 17.14 -13.51 4.38
C PRO A 33 16.86 -12.31 3.47
N LEU A 34 16.94 -12.49 2.15
CA LEU A 34 16.69 -11.42 1.18
C LEU A 34 15.22 -10.99 1.18
N ALA A 35 14.29 -11.94 1.21
CA ALA A 35 12.86 -11.66 1.27
C ALA A 35 12.51 -10.80 2.49
N ARG A 36 13.08 -11.12 3.66
CA ARG A 36 12.89 -10.31 4.88
C ARG A 36 13.40 -8.87 4.72
N ILE A 37 14.51 -8.65 4.03
CA ILE A 37 15.02 -7.28 3.78
C ILE A 37 14.06 -6.52 2.86
N VAL A 38 13.70 -7.14 1.74
CA VAL A 38 12.88 -6.49 0.69
C VAL A 38 11.47 -6.16 1.20
N VAL A 39 10.81 -7.12 1.85
CA VAL A 39 9.43 -6.95 2.33
C VAL A 39 9.37 -5.93 3.47
N ARG A 40 10.36 -5.93 4.37
CA ARG A 40 10.42 -4.93 5.44
C ARG A 40 10.62 -3.52 4.90
N ASN A 41 11.53 -3.36 3.93
CA ASN A 41 11.75 -2.09 3.26
C ASN A 41 10.51 -1.62 2.48
N TRP A 42 9.86 -2.53 1.74
CA TRP A 42 8.62 -2.25 1.04
C TRP A 42 7.51 -1.77 1.97
N GLY A 43 7.29 -2.47 3.09
CA GLY A 43 6.34 -2.07 4.12
C GLY A 43 6.63 -0.69 4.71
N ALA A 44 7.91 -0.40 4.99
CA ALA A 44 8.33 0.90 5.48
C ALA A 44 8.06 2.02 4.45
N LEU A 45 8.37 1.80 3.17
CA LEU A 45 8.11 2.77 2.10
C LEU A 45 6.62 3.07 1.96
N ILE A 46 5.75 2.06 1.99
CA ILE A 46 4.29 2.29 1.95
C ILE A 46 3.84 3.05 3.20
N GLY A 47 4.36 2.68 4.38
CA GLY A 47 4.08 3.40 5.62
C GLY A 47 4.44 4.89 5.53
N LEU A 48 5.60 5.21 4.94
CA LEU A 48 6.03 6.60 4.69
C LEU A 48 5.13 7.33 3.70
N VAL A 49 4.60 6.66 2.67
CA VAL A 49 3.57 7.24 1.79
C VAL A 49 2.30 7.58 2.59
N GLY A 50 1.91 6.71 3.52
CA GLY A 50 0.82 6.98 4.46
C GLY A 50 1.04 8.26 5.28
N LEU A 51 2.23 8.42 5.88
CA LEU A 51 2.59 9.64 6.61
C LEU A 51 2.61 10.87 5.71
N MET A 52 3.10 10.73 4.47
CA MET A 52 3.10 11.79 3.47
C MET A 52 1.68 12.24 3.13
N MET A 53 0.71 11.31 3.01
CA MET A 53 -0.70 11.63 2.81
C MET A 53 -1.29 12.41 3.99
N ILE A 54 -0.95 12.05 5.24
CA ILE A 54 -1.37 12.80 6.42
C ILE A 54 -0.78 14.22 6.37
N TYR A 55 0.51 14.35 6.08
CA TYR A 55 1.18 15.65 5.97
C TYR A 55 0.58 16.52 4.86
N GLY A 56 0.35 15.96 3.68
CA GLY A 56 -0.27 16.67 2.56
C GLY A 56 -1.69 17.13 2.87
N ALA A 57 -2.45 16.37 3.67
CA ALA A 57 -3.77 16.81 4.12
C ALA A 57 -3.71 18.14 4.89
N LEU A 58 -2.64 18.35 5.67
CA LEU A 58 -2.44 19.54 6.50
C LEU A 58 -1.71 20.68 5.77
N ASN A 59 -1.05 20.41 4.63
CA ASN A 59 -0.22 21.36 3.91
C ASN A 59 -0.66 21.49 2.44
N PRO A 60 -1.52 22.49 2.10
CA PRO A 60 -2.07 22.64 0.75
C PRO A 60 -1.03 22.73 -0.37
N ALA A 61 0.12 23.35 -0.11
CA ALA A 61 1.17 23.56 -1.10
C ALA A 61 1.76 22.25 -1.67
N VAL A 62 1.76 21.16 -0.91
CA VAL A 62 2.34 19.87 -1.36
C VAL A 62 1.29 18.85 -1.78
N ARG A 63 -0.01 19.14 -1.58
CA ARG A 63 -1.10 18.19 -1.87
C ARG A 63 -1.02 17.55 -3.25
N PRO A 64 -0.80 18.30 -4.36
CA PRO A 64 -0.76 17.70 -5.68
C PRO A 64 0.35 16.65 -5.82
N LEU A 65 1.56 16.96 -5.33
CA LEU A 65 2.68 16.03 -5.37
C LEU A 65 2.39 14.76 -4.55
N VAL A 66 1.84 14.93 -3.35
CA VAL A 66 1.51 13.80 -2.47
C VAL A 66 0.45 12.89 -3.10
N LEU A 67 -0.58 13.47 -3.72
CA LEU A 67 -1.62 12.71 -4.41
C LEU A 67 -1.06 11.95 -5.61
N ILE A 68 -0.20 12.59 -6.42
CA ILE A 68 0.46 11.94 -7.57
C ILE A 68 1.31 10.75 -7.11
N VAL A 69 2.14 10.93 -6.09
CA VAL A 69 3.01 9.85 -5.58
C VAL A 69 2.21 8.71 -4.97
N ALA A 70 1.20 9.02 -4.15
CA ALA A 70 0.34 8.02 -3.53
C ALA A 70 -0.50 7.27 -4.58
N GLY A 71 -1.08 8.00 -5.54
CA GLY A 71 -1.86 7.44 -6.65
C GLY A 71 -1.01 6.54 -7.55
N ALA A 72 0.17 7.00 -7.98
CA ALA A 72 1.08 6.21 -8.80
C ALA A 72 1.51 4.91 -8.10
N SER A 73 1.85 4.98 -6.81
CA SER A 73 2.19 3.81 -5.99
C SER A 73 1.06 2.78 -5.98
N LYS A 74 -0.18 3.22 -5.75
CA LYS A 74 -1.37 2.36 -5.76
C LYS A 74 -1.64 1.78 -7.16
N VAL A 75 -1.58 2.59 -8.21
CA VAL A 75 -1.81 2.12 -9.59
C VAL A 75 -0.81 1.03 -9.97
N ILE A 76 0.48 1.21 -9.65
CA ILE A 76 1.50 0.20 -9.91
C ILE A 76 1.20 -1.09 -9.14
N PHE A 77 0.81 -0.98 -7.87
CA PHE A 77 0.44 -2.14 -7.05
C PHE A 77 -0.77 -2.90 -7.62
N VAL A 78 -1.86 -2.19 -7.92
CA VAL A 78 -3.07 -2.77 -8.52
C VAL A 78 -2.74 -3.43 -9.86
N ALA A 79 -1.95 -2.77 -10.72
CA ALA A 79 -1.55 -3.32 -12.02
C ALA A 79 -0.76 -4.63 -11.86
N LEU A 80 0.16 -4.71 -10.90
CA LEU A 80 0.93 -5.93 -10.62
C LEU A 80 0.04 -7.06 -10.09
N VAL A 81 -0.91 -6.77 -9.20
CA VAL A 81 -1.81 -7.80 -8.68
C VAL A 81 -2.73 -8.31 -9.79
N LEU A 82 -3.28 -7.41 -10.61
CA LEU A 82 -4.14 -7.78 -11.75
C LEU A 82 -3.38 -8.54 -12.83
N SER A 83 -2.10 -8.24 -13.08
CA SER A 83 -1.29 -8.97 -14.07
C SER A 83 -1.03 -10.43 -13.68
N HIS A 84 -1.16 -10.76 -12.39
CA HIS A 84 -1.05 -12.13 -11.87
C HIS A 84 -2.43 -12.82 -11.72
N GLY A 85 -3.51 -12.18 -12.18
CA GLY A 85 -4.84 -12.77 -12.31
C GLY A 85 -5.62 -13.00 -11.01
N GLY A 86 -6.61 -13.89 -11.06
CA GLY A 86 -7.55 -14.19 -9.96
C GLY A 86 -6.95 -14.84 -8.71
N ARG A 87 -5.67 -15.23 -8.75
CA ARG A 87 -4.95 -15.89 -7.66
C ARG A 87 -4.93 -15.06 -6.39
N TYR A 88 -4.75 -13.74 -6.51
CA TYR A 88 -4.72 -12.83 -5.35
C TYR A 88 -6.01 -12.01 -5.21
N LEU A 89 -6.93 -12.06 -6.18
CA LEU A 89 -8.21 -11.35 -6.10
C LEU A 89 -9.16 -11.91 -5.03
N ALA A 90 -9.05 -13.21 -4.71
CA ALA A 90 -9.80 -13.82 -3.61
C ALA A 90 -9.20 -13.54 -2.22
N SER A 91 -8.01 -12.94 -2.16
CA SER A 91 -7.31 -12.59 -0.91
C SER A 91 -7.60 -11.14 -0.50
N GLN A 92 -7.06 -10.71 0.65
CA GLN A 92 -7.16 -9.31 1.10
C GLN A 92 -6.57 -8.32 0.07
N ALA A 93 -5.67 -8.75 -0.82
CA ALA A 93 -5.19 -7.92 -1.92
C ALA A 93 -6.33 -7.48 -2.86
N GLY A 94 -7.36 -8.31 -3.09
CA GLY A 94 -8.54 -7.94 -3.85
C GLY A 94 -9.38 -6.85 -3.15
N VAL A 95 -9.54 -6.95 -1.84
CA VAL A 95 -10.20 -5.93 -1.01
C VAL A 95 -9.39 -4.63 -1.02
N ALA A 96 -8.06 -4.70 -0.93
CA ALA A 96 -7.18 -3.55 -1.01
C ALA A 96 -7.30 -2.84 -2.38
N ILE A 97 -7.35 -3.58 -3.49
CA ILE A 97 -7.59 -3.01 -4.82
C ILE A 97 -8.94 -2.29 -4.87
N ALA A 98 -10.01 -2.89 -4.35
CA ALA A 98 -11.34 -2.27 -4.39
C ALA A 98 -11.39 -0.97 -3.58
N ILE A 99 -10.79 -0.96 -2.38
CA ILE A 99 -10.67 0.24 -1.55
C ILE A 99 -9.82 1.29 -2.26
N ASP A 100 -8.69 0.89 -2.86
CA ASP A 100 -7.78 1.80 -3.56
C ASP A 100 -8.43 2.42 -4.80
N ALA A 101 -9.20 1.65 -5.57
CA ALA A 101 -9.95 2.13 -6.71
C ALA A 101 -11.04 3.13 -6.31
N VAL A 102 -11.80 2.84 -5.25
CA VAL A 102 -12.79 3.79 -4.69
C VAL A 102 -12.10 5.05 -4.18
N MET A 103 -10.96 4.93 -3.50
CA MET A 103 -10.20 6.09 -3.05
C MET A 103 -9.69 6.92 -4.21
N ILE A 104 -9.16 6.32 -5.29
CA ILE A 104 -8.75 7.05 -6.49
C ILE A 104 -9.95 7.83 -7.05
N ALA A 105 -11.10 7.17 -7.22
CA ALA A 105 -12.32 7.81 -7.74
C ALA A 105 -12.91 8.92 -6.84
N LEU A 106 -12.63 8.91 -5.53
CA LEU A 106 -13.11 9.91 -4.57
C LEU A 106 -12.10 11.05 -4.30
N PHE A 107 -10.83 10.86 -4.67
CA PHE A 107 -9.76 11.84 -4.44
C PHE A 107 -9.34 12.61 -5.71
N ASP A 108 -9.97 12.31 -6.86
CA ASP A 108 -10.01 13.17 -8.05
C ASP A 108 -11.10 14.25 -7.95
#